data_AF-A0A816CRF5-F1
#
_entry.id   AF-A0A816CRF5-F1
#
_cell.length_a   1.000
_cell.length_b   1.000
_cell.length_c   1.000
_cell.angle_alpha   90.00
_cell.angle_beta   90.00
_cell.angle_gamma   90.00
#
_symmetry.space_group_name_H-M   'P 1'
#
loop_
_entity.id
_entity.type
_entity.pdbx_description
1 polymer ?
#
loop_
_entity_poly.entity_id
_entity_poly.type
_entity_poly.pdbx_seq_one_letter_code
_entity_poly.pdbx_strand_id
1 'polypeptide(L)'
;MAAIFNSLTNAITVQPGTDSKLNPFNTEWSTELFESCNPITDGIIYCLCGCICAGRLHGRAGEHFFSCCFPGATQALRTKIRMAYGIRGSLIEDYLASCCGPCLLLQMKKELDHHNVLDPYV
;
A
#
# COMPACT_ATOMS: atom_id res chain seq x y z
N MET A 1 43.94 11.06 -17.23
CA MET A 1 42.62 11.61 -16.82
C MET A 1 41.42 10.97 -17.53
N ALA A 2 41.52 10.55 -18.81
CA ALA A 2 40.36 9.97 -19.53
C ALA A 2 39.87 8.61 -18.99
N ALA A 3 40.76 7.77 -18.43
CA ALA A 3 40.39 6.44 -17.93
C ALA A 3 39.54 6.47 -16.65
N ILE A 4 39.71 7.50 -15.81
CA ILE A 4 38.98 7.63 -14.55
C ILE A 4 37.53 8.05 -14.83
N PHE A 5 37.30 8.90 -15.84
CA PHE A 5 35.96 9.35 -16.21
C PHE A 5 35.09 8.19 -16.73
N ASN A 6 35.65 7.31 -17.56
CA ASN A 6 34.92 6.14 -18.09
C ASN A 6 34.61 5.08 -17.01
N SER A 7 35.42 4.98 -15.96
CA SER A 7 35.16 4.07 -14.84
C SER A 7 34.03 4.58 -13.94
N LEU A 8 33.88 5.90 -13.81
CA LEU A 8 32.80 6.51 -13.03
C LEU A 8 31.46 6.49 -13.79
N THR A 9 31.47 6.62 -15.12
CA THR A 9 30.23 6.54 -15.92
C THR A 9 29.63 5.13 -15.90
N ASN A 10 30.45 4.09 -15.91
CA ASN A 10 29.98 2.70 -15.81
C ASN A 10 29.45 2.35 -14.42
N ALA A 11 30.01 2.94 -13.36
CA ALA A 11 29.53 2.74 -11.99
C ALA A 11 28.15 3.40 -11.73
N ILE A 12 27.80 4.44 -12.50
CA ILE A 12 26.52 5.17 -12.35
C ILE A 12 25.41 4.56 -13.22
N THR A 13 25.74 3.90 -14.33
CA THR A 13 24.74 3.33 -15.27
C THR A 13 24.51 1.84 -15.11
N VAL A 14 25.39 1.11 -14.43
CA VAL A 14 25.16 -0.31 -14.10
C VAL A 14 24.43 -0.38 -12.76
N GLN A 15 23.12 -0.18 -12.80
CA GLN A 15 22.28 -0.85 -11.81
C GLN A 15 22.53 -2.36 -11.99
N PRO A 16 22.78 -3.14 -10.92
CA PRO A 16 22.92 -4.59 -11.05
C PRO A 16 21.69 -5.10 -11.79
N GLY A 17 21.92 -5.74 -12.93
CA GLY A 17 20.88 -6.17 -13.84
C GLY A 17 19.77 -6.85 -13.06
N THR A 18 18.54 -6.37 -13.26
CA THR A 18 17.32 -7.06 -12.85
C THR A 18 17.35 -8.42 -13.53
N ASP A 19 17.82 -9.42 -12.80
CA ASP A 19 17.57 -10.82 -13.14
C ASP A 19 16.04 -10.92 -13.28
N SER A 20 15.57 -11.09 -14.51
CA SER A 20 14.15 -11.18 -14.88
C SER A 20 13.45 -12.42 -14.29
N LYS A 21 14.11 -13.11 -13.35
CA LYS A 21 13.60 -14.24 -12.56
C LYS A 21 13.17 -13.88 -11.14
N LEU A 22 13.34 -12.63 -10.69
CA LEU A 22 12.82 -12.16 -9.41
C LEU A 22 11.87 -10.99 -9.67
N ASN A 23 10.63 -11.26 -10.07
CA ASN A 23 9.59 -10.24 -9.97
C ASN A 23 9.30 -10.06 -8.47
N PRO A 24 9.66 -8.92 -7.84
CA PRO A 24 9.37 -8.70 -6.43
C PRO A 24 7.86 -8.64 -6.15
N PHE A 25 7.05 -8.52 -7.21
CA PHE A 25 5.60 -8.51 -7.14
C PHE A 25 4.98 -9.89 -7.47
N ASN A 26 5.17 -10.88 -6.59
CA ASN A 26 4.62 -12.22 -6.77
C ASN A 26 3.36 -12.51 -5.93
N THR A 27 2.99 -11.61 -5.02
CA THR A 27 1.86 -11.80 -4.10
C THR A 27 0.61 -11.07 -4.61
N GLU A 28 -0.55 -11.57 -4.20
CA GLU A 28 -1.84 -10.93 -4.38
C GLU A 28 -2.35 -10.42 -3.03
N TRP A 29 -3.36 -9.55 -3.05
CA TRP A 29 -4.01 -9.13 -1.81
C TRP A 29 -4.59 -10.34 -1.08
N SER A 30 -4.50 -10.34 0.25
CA SER A 30 -5.06 -11.43 1.08
C SER A 30 -6.58 -11.58 0.94
N THR A 31 -7.28 -10.52 0.53
CA THR A 31 -8.72 -10.51 0.27
C THR A 31 -9.05 -9.62 -0.91
N GLU A 32 -10.09 -9.96 -1.67
CA GLU A 32 -10.59 -9.13 -2.76
C GLU A 32 -11.26 -7.83 -2.26
N LEU A 33 -11.25 -6.79 -3.09
CA LEU A 33 -11.67 -5.45 -2.68
C LEU A 33 -13.11 -5.43 -2.17
N PHE A 34 -14.08 -5.96 -2.93
CA PHE A 34 -15.50 -5.94 -2.55
C PHE A 34 -15.86 -7.02 -1.52
N GLU A 35 -15.17 -8.15 -1.53
CA GLU A 35 -15.33 -9.17 -0.48
C GLU A 35 -14.91 -8.65 0.88
N SER A 36 -13.93 -7.73 0.91
CA SER A 36 -13.50 -7.11 2.15
C SER A 36 -14.63 -6.35 2.85
N CYS A 37 -15.57 -5.76 2.10
CA CYS A 37 -16.62 -4.86 2.58
C CYS A 37 -17.94 -5.56 2.93
N ASN A 38 -17.88 -6.76 3.50
CA ASN A 38 -19.10 -7.43 3.95
C ASN A 38 -19.76 -6.65 5.11
N PRO A 39 -21.03 -6.20 4.95
CA PRO A 39 -21.72 -5.36 5.93
C PRO A 39 -21.92 -6.04 7.29
N ILE A 40 -21.87 -7.37 7.37
CA ILE A 40 -22.06 -8.14 8.61
C ILE A 40 -20.85 -8.01 9.56
N THR A 41 -19.68 -7.66 9.02
CA THR A 41 -18.44 -7.52 9.78
C THR A 41 -18.14 -6.05 10.10
N ASP A 42 -17.03 -5.53 9.59
CA ASP A 42 -16.57 -4.16 9.88
C ASP A 42 -17.07 -3.14 8.84
N GLY A 43 -17.74 -3.60 7.77
CA GLY A 43 -18.15 -2.75 6.65
C GLY A 43 -19.03 -1.55 7.06
N ILE A 44 -20.00 -1.78 7.95
CA ILE A 44 -20.88 -0.70 8.46
C ILE A 44 -20.09 0.35 9.23
N ILE A 45 -19.13 -0.07 10.06
CA ILE A 45 -18.31 0.85 10.87
C ILE A 45 -17.45 1.73 9.96
N TYR A 46 -16.85 1.17 8.92
CA TYR A 46 -16.02 1.95 7.98
C TYR A 46 -16.86 2.82 7.04
N CYS A 47 -18.11 2.46 6.75
CA CYS A 47 -19.04 3.33 6.04
C CYS A 47 -19.47 4.55 6.88
N LEU A 48 -19.76 4.35 8.17
CA LEU A 48 -20.24 5.41 9.06
C LEU A 48 -19.10 6.28 9.63
N CYS A 49 -17.94 5.67 9.93
CA CYS A 49 -16.81 6.29 10.61
C CYS A 49 -15.52 6.27 9.75
N GLY A 50 -15.65 6.37 8.43
CA GLY A 50 -14.55 6.20 7.47
C GLY A 50 -13.31 7.05 7.77
N CYS A 51 -13.47 8.32 8.19
CA CYS A 51 -12.33 9.18 8.53
C CYS A 51 -11.56 8.69 9.76
N ILE A 52 -12.25 8.23 10.81
CA ILE A 52 -11.60 7.73 12.03
C ILE A 52 -10.89 6.42 11.73
N CYS A 53 -11.56 5.52 11.02
CA CYS A 53 -10.99 4.24 10.60
C CYS A 53 -9.77 4.44 9.69
N ALA A 54 -9.85 5.36 8.73
CA ALA A 54 -8.71 5.72 7.89
C ALA A 54 -7.57 6.31 8.73
N GLY A 55 -7.83 7.25 9.63
CA GLY A 55 -6.80 7.84 10.47
C GLY A 55 -6.07 6.82 11.36
N ARG A 56 -6.80 5.85 11.93
CA ARG A 56 -6.19 4.72 12.66
C ARG A 56 -5.32 3.87 11.75
N LEU A 57 -5.79 3.58 10.54
CA LEU A 57 -5.02 2.81 9.54
C LEU A 57 -3.73 3.53 9.13
N HIS A 58 -3.78 4.86 8.90
CA HIS A 58 -2.59 5.66 8.63
C HIS A 58 -1.62 5.64 9.82
N GLY A 59 -2.12 5.80 11.05
CA GLY A 59 -1.32 5.65 12.27
C GLY A 59 -0.63 4.29 12.36
N ARG A 60 -1.36 3.22 12.06
CA ARG A 60 -0.83 1.85 12.03
C ARG A 60 0.25 1.65 10.97
N ALA A 61 0.18 2.38 9.86
CA ALA A 61 1.20 2.39 8.83
C ALA A 61 2.37 3.36 9.10
N GLY A 62 2.43 3.96 10.30
CA GLY A 62 3.48 4.90 10.70
C GLY A 62 3.30 6.31 10.15
N GLU A 63 2.10 6.68 9.72
CA GLU A 63 1.75 8.03 9.26
C GLU A 63 0.94 8.79 10.32
N HIS A 64 0.81 10.10 10.17
CA HIS A 64 0.00 10.89 11.07
C HIS A 64 -1.49 10.54 10.91
N PHE A 65 -2.25 10.54 12.02
CA PHE A 65 -3.69 10.21 12.00
C PHE A 65 -4.48 11.05 10.98
N PHE A 66 -4.17 12.33 10.85
CA PHE A 66 -4.85 13.23 9.91
C PHE A 66 -4.37 13.11 8.46
N SER A 67 -3.41 12.22 8.17
CA SER A 67 -2.91 11.98 6.80
C SER A 67 -4.05 11.58 5.86
N CYS A 68 -5.07 10.85 6.35
CA CYS A 68 -6.23 10.44 5.56
C CYS A 68 -7.07 11.61 5.00
N CYS A 69 -6.97 12.81 5.57
CA CYS A 69 -7.70 13.99 5.10
C CYS A 69 -7.08 14.62 3.85
N PHE A 70 -5.83 14.29 3.55
CA PHE A 70 -5.15 14.81 2.37
C PHE A 70 -5.60 14.04 1.12
N PRO A 71 -5.96 14.73 0.03
CA PRO A 71 -6.36 14.06 -1.20
C PRO A 71 -5.21 13.20 -1.72
N GLY A 72 -5.51 11.94 -2.01
CA GLY A 72 -4.52 10.97 -2.49
C GLY A 72 -3.70 10.28 -1.40
N ALA A 73 -3.77 10.69 -0.14
CA ALA A 73 -3.01 10.03 0.93
C ALA A 73 -3.40 8.56 1.11
N THR A 74 -4.70 8.24 1.07
CA THR A 74 -5.17 6.85 1.13
C THR A 74 -4.66 6.01 -0.05
N GLN A 75 -4.52 6.62 -1.23
CA GLN A 75 -3.99 5.94 -2.42
C GLN A 75 -2.49 5.71 -2.29
N ALA A 76 -1.76 6.72 -1.83
CA ALA A 76 -0.34 6.60 -1.52
C ALA A 76 -0.09 5.52 -0.45
N LEU A 77 -0.94 5.44 0.57
CA LEU A 77 -0.87 4.42 1.61
C LEU A 77 -1.09 3.01 1.03
N ARG A 78 -2.07 2.84 0.15
CA ARG A 78 -2.30 1.57 -0.54
C ARG A 78 -1.08 1.15 -1.37
N THR A 79 -0.53 2.07 -2.15
CA THR A 79 0.69 1.81 -2.94
C THR A 79 1.86 1.48 -2.03
N LYS A 80 2.02 2.17 -0.89
CA LYS A 80 3.04 1.87 0.12
C LYS A 80 2.92 0.44 0.65
N ILE A 81 1.70 0.00 0.99
CA ILE A 81 1.42 -1.38 1.44
C ILE A 81 1.77 -2.38 0.34
N ARG A 82 1.34 -2.12 -0.91
CA ARG A 82 1.66 -2.95 -2.08
C ARG A 82 3.16 -3.12 -2.28
N MET A 83 3.91 -2.02 -2.22
CA MET A 83 5.36 -2.05 -2.37
C MET A 83 6.04 -2.75 -1.20
N ALA A 84 5.55 -2.56 0.03
CA ALA A 84 6.12 -3.18 1.22
C ALA A 84 5.97 -4.71 1.22
N TYR A 85 4.86 -5.25 0.72
CA TYR A 85 4.56 -6.68 0.75
C TYR A 85 4.68 -7.38 -0.61
N GLY A 86 5.21 -6.70 -1.64
CA GLY A 86 5.39 -7.29 -2.97
C GLY A 86 4.08 -7.67 -3.65
N ILE A 87 3.00 -6.93 -3.41
CA ILE A 87 1.68 -7.21 -3.99
C ILE A 87 1.65 -6.68 -5.43
N ARG A 88 1.18 -7.48 -6.38
CA ARG A 88 1.08 -7.11 -7.80
C ARG A 88 -0.01 -6.06 -8.05
N GLY A 89 0.23 -5.22 -9.06
CA GLY A 89 -0.70 -4.21 -9.53
C GLY A 89 -0.04 -2.88 -9.94
N SER A 90 -0.86 -1.88 -10.23
CA SER A 90 -0.46 -0.57 -10.77
C SER A 90 -1.07 0.61 -10.00
N LEU A 91 -0.50 1.81 -10.17
CA LEU A 91 -1.07 3.04 -9.60
C LEU A 91 -2.50 3.33 -10.10
N ILE A 92 -2.80 2.91 -11.33
CA ILE A 92 -4.13 3.08 -11.93
C ILE A 92 -5.14 2.16 -11.21
N GLU A 93 -4.75 0.92 -10.93
CA GLU A 93 -5.60 -0.01 -10.16
C GLU A 93 -5.80 0.49 -8.72
N ASP A 94 -4.77 1.07 -8.10
CA ASP A 94 -4.89 1.70 -6.79
C ASP A 94 -5.92 2.84 -6.84
N TYR A 95 -5.80 3.75 -7.81
CA TYR A 95 -6.77 4.82 -8.01
C TYR A 95 -8.19 4.29 -8.29
N LEU A 96 -8.32 3.25 -9.10
CA LEU A 96 -9.62 2.66 -9.43
C LEU A 96 -10.27 1.98 -8.22
N ALA A 97 -9.47 1.42 -7.31
CA ALA A 97 -9.95 0.86 -6.05
C ALA A 97 -10.55 1.93 -5.11
N SER A 98 -10.33 3.22 -5.38
CA SER A 98 -11.03 4.33 -4.69
C SER A 98 -12.53 4.36 -4.94
N CYS A 99 -13.06 3.58 -5.89
CA CYS A 99 -14.49 3.54 -6.19
C CYS A 99 -15.35 3.17 -4.96
N CYS A 100 -14.77 2.41 -4.02
CA CYS A 100 -15.35 2.14 -2.72
C CYS A 100 -14.32 2.41 -1.61
N GLY A 101 -14.36 3.62 -1.05
CA GLY A 101 -13.49 4.02 0.05
C GLY A 101 -13.50 3.07 1.26
N PRO A 102 -14.67 2.64 1.78
CA PRO A 102 -14.74 1.70 2.90
C PRO A 102 -14.11 0.35 2.57
N CYS A 103 -14.39 -0.20 1.38
CA CYS A 103 -13.80 -1.45 0.89
C CYS A 103 -12.27 -1.36 0.84
N LEU A 104 -11.76 -0.27 0.27
CA LEU A 104 -10.33 0.00 0.17
C LEU A 104 -9.65 -0.04 1.54
N LEU A 105 -10.25 0.64 2.52
CA LEU A 105 -9.74 0.73 3.88
C LEU A 105 -9.79 -0.63 4.60
N LEU A 106 -10.88 -1.40 4.44
CA LEU A 106 -10.97 -2.76 5.00
C LEU A 106 -9.95 -3.71 4.38
N GLN A 107 -9.77 -3.67 3.06
CA GLN A 107 -8.78 -4.50 2.38
C GLN A 107 -7.37 -4.23 2.93
N MET A 108 -7.00 -2.95 3.08
CA MET A 108 -5.71 -2.58 3.68
C MET A 108 -5.62 -2.97 5.17
N LYS A 109 -6.68 -2.79 5.97
CA LYS A 109 -6.71 -3.24 7.37
C LYS A 109 -6.46 -4.75 7.46
N LYS A 110 -7.18 -5.56 6.67
CA LYS A 110 -7.06 -7.02 6.62
C LYS A 110 -5.66 -7.44 6.18
N GLU A 111 -5.07 -6.70 5.23
CA GLU A 111 -3.68 -6.93 4.83
C GLU A 111 -2.72 -6.69 6.00
N LEU A 112 -2.83 -5.56 6.71
CA LEU A 112 -1.99 -5.29 7.88
C LEU A 112 -2.22 -6.32 9.01
N ASP A 113 -3.45 -6.81 9.17
CA ASP A 113 -3.78 -7.90 10.10
C ASP A 113 -3.09 -9.21 9.68
N HIS A 114 -3.08 -9.53 8.38
CA HIS A 114 -2.40 -10.69 7.82
C HIS A 114 -0.89 -10.66 8.08
N HIS A 115 -0.28 -9.46 8.05
CA HIS A 115 1.13 -9.25 8.35
C HIS A 115 1.42 -8.96 9.85
N ASN A 116 0.43 -9.15 10.73
CA ASN A 116 0.55 -8.97 12.18
C ASN A 116 1.07 -7.58 12.62
N VAL A 117 0.77 -6.53 11.87
CA VAL A 117 1.13 -5.15 12.24
C VAL A 117 0.24 -4.73 13.41
N LEU A 118 0.76 -4.39 14.59
CA LEU A 118 -0.10 -4.04 15.73
C LEU A 118 -0.81 -2.69 15.51
N ASP A 119 -2.08 -2.57 15.94
CA ASP A 119 -2.79 -1.29 15.98
C ASP A 119 -2.32 -0.50 17.22
N PRO A 120 -1.69 0.67 17.05
CA PRO A 120 -1.19 1.45 18.18
C PRO A 120 -2.28 2.06 19.06
N TYR A 121 -3.56 1.95 18.67
CA TYR A 121 -4.70 2.52 19.39
C TYR A 121 -5.60 1.47 20.08
N VAL A 122 -5.20 0.19 20.10
CA VAL A 122 -5.92 -0.93 20.75
C VAL A 122 -5.30 -1.26 22.11
#